data_AF-A0A1J5P911-F1
#
_entry.id   AF-A0A1J5P911-F1
#
_cell.length_a   1.000
_cell.length_b   1.000
_cell.length_c   1.000
_cell.angle_alpha   90.00
_cell.angle_beta   90.00
_cell.angle_gamma   90.00
#
_symmetry.space_group_name_H-M   'P 1'
#
loop_
_entity.id
_entity.type
_entity.pdbx_description
1 polymer ?
#
loop_
_entity_poly.entity_id
_entity_poly.type
_entity_poly.pdbx_seq_one_letter_code
_entity_poly.pdbx_strand_id
1 'polypeptide(L)'
;MKKGAMDFIQKPFNEDQLLPLVERMLEQAKESFADYQSAANRDALMARLTLRESQVLERIVAGRLNKQIADDLNISIKTVEAHRANIMEKLSANTVADLLKIALGPNAVKA
;
A
#
# COMPACT_ATOMS: atom_id res chain seq x y z
N MET A 1 26.11 -1.19 -19.47
CA MET A 1 25.86 -0.52 -18.17
C MET A 1 24.35 -0.42 -17.96
N LYS A 2 23.76 -1.12 -16.99
CA LYS A 2 22.33 -1.03 -16.62
C LYS A 2 22.17 -1.33 -15.11
N LYS A 3 22.79 -0.51 -14.25
CA LYS A 3 22.80 -0.64 -12.78
C LYS A 3 22.15 0.57 -12.09
N GLY A 4 20.98 1.01 -12.58
CA GLY A 4 20.21 2.08 -11.92
C GLY A 4 20.52 3.53 -12.33
N ALA A 5 21.31 3.76 -13.39
CA ALA A 5 21.42 5.08 -13.98
C ALA A 5 20.17 5.36 -14.84
N MET A 6 19.43 6.43 -14.53
CA MET A 6 18.20 6.80 -15.25
C MET A 6 18.48 7.53 -16.57
N ASP A 7 19.61 8.23 -16.71
CA ASP A 7 20.03 8.86 -17.97
C ASP A 7 21.55 9.06 -18.05
N PHE A 8 22.06 9.40 -19.24
CA PHE A 8 23.47 9.63 -19.52
C PHE A 8 23.65 10.87 -20.41
N ILE A 9 24.46 11.83 -19.95
CA ILE A 9 24.87 13.01 -20.73
C ILE A 9 26.32 12.82 -21.21
N GLN A 10 26.52 12.85 -22.54
CA GLN A 10 27.85 12.77 -23.16
C GLN A 10 28.45 14.16 -23.37
N LYS A 11 29.74 14.33 -23.06
CA LYS A 11 30.46 15.59 -23.27
C LYS A 11 30.87 15.78 -24.74
N PRO A 12 30.92 17.02 -25.26
CA PRO A 12 30.49 18.27 -24.62
C PRO A 12 28.96 18.36 -24.61
N PHE A 13 28.39 18.70 -23.46
CA PHE A 13 26.95 18.83 -23.28
C PHE A 13 26.56 20.30 -23.18
N ASN A 14 25.31 20.58 -23.52
CA ASN A 14 24.77 21.93 -23.42
C ASN A 14 24.19 22.15 -22.01
N GLU A 15 24.61 23.20 -21.30
CA GLU A 15 24.13 23.48 -19.92
C GLU A 15 22.62 23.67 -19.89
N ASP A 16 22.05 24.25 -20.96
CA ASP A 16 20.61 24.43 -21.15
C ASP A 16 19.81 23.12 -21.17
N GLN A 17 20.47 21.99 -21.47
CA GLN A 17 19.84 20.67 -21.49
C GLN A 17 19.95 19.94 -20.15
N LEU A 18 20.85 20.37 -19.28
CA LEU A 18 21.17 19.68 -18.03
C LEU A 18 20.14 19.99 -16.95
N LEU A 19 19.77 21.27 -16.79
CA LEU A 19 18.70 21.71 -15.90
C LEU A 19 17.36 20.99 -16.14
N PRO A 20 16.78 20.99 -17.36
CA PRO A 20 15.51 20.31 -17.61
C PRO A 20 15.62 18.78 -17.57
N LEU A 21 16.81 18.21 -17.74
CA LEU A 21 17.02 16.78 -17.51
C LEU A 21 16.94 16.45 -16.02
N VAL A 22 17.67 17.20 -15.19
CA VAL A 22 17.71 17.00 -13.73
C VAL A 22 16.33 17.24 -13.11
N GLU A 23 15.60 18.27 -13.54
CA GLU A 23 14.24 18.53 -13.07
C GLU A 23 13.30 17.35 -13.35
N ARG A 24 13.28 16.84 -14.58
CA ARG A 24 12.49 15.65 -14.94
C ARG A 24 12.88 14.42 -14.13
N MET A 25 14.17 14.20 -13.93
CA MET A 25 14.68 13.09 -13.11
C MET A 25 14.23 13.23 -11.65
N LEU A 26 14.25 14.44 -11.09
CA LEU A 26 13.81 14.71 -9.72
C LEU A 26 12.30 14.54 -9.56
N GLU A 27 11.49 14.96 -10.53
CA GLU A 27 10.04 14.75 -10.54
C GLU A 27 9.73 13.24 -10.47
N GLN A 28 10.34 12.47 -11.37
CA GLN A 28 10.12 11.02 -11.47
C GLN A 28 10.67 10.27 -10.24
N ALA A 29 11.78 10.73 -9.67
CA ALA A 29 12.32 10.20 -8.43
C ALA A 29 11.39 10.48 -7.23
N LYS A 30 10.77 11.67 -7.16
CA LYS A 30 9.79 12.00 -6.10
C LYS A 30 8.57 11.09 -6.17
N GLU A 31 8.01 10.88 -7.36
CA GLU A 31 6.88 9.95 -7.56
C GLU A 31 7.26 8.54 -7.14
N SER A 32 8.39 8.03 -7.63
CA SER A 32 8.87 6.69 -7.32
C SER A 32 9.17 6.51 -5.83
N PHE A 33 9.70 7.55 -5.17
CA PHE A 33 9.98 7.55 -3.75
C PHE A 33 8.69 7.59 -2.91
N ALA A 34 7.70 8.37 -3.32
CA ALA A 34 6.40 8.42 -2.66
C ALA A 34 5.68 7.06 -2.73
N ASP A 35 5.72 6.41 -3.90
CA ASP A 35 5.17 5.06 -4.08
C ASP A 35 5.90 4.05 -3.18
N TYR A 36 7.24 4.06 -3.18
CA TYR A 36 8.04 3.19 -2.32
C TYR A 36 7.75 3.42 -0.82
N GLN A 37 7.65 4.68 -0.39
CA GLN A 37 7.36 5.02 1.00
C GLN A 37 5.94 4.57 1.39
N SER A 38 4.97 4.69 0.48
CA SER A 38 3.61 4.21 0.70
C SER A 38 3.55 2.68 0.84
N ALA A 39 4.28 1.95 -0.01
CA ALA A 39 4.39 0.49 0.05
C ALA A 39 5.07 0.03 1.34
N ALA A 40 6.19 0.65 1.71
CA ALA A 40 6.93 0.33 2.93
C ALA A 40 6.09 0.59 4.20
N ASN A 41 5.34 1.70 4.23
CA ASN A 41 4.44 1.99 5.35
C ASN A 41 3.31 0.95 5.43
N ARG A 42 2.71 0.59 4.29
CA ARG A 42 1.70 -0.47 4.24
C ARG A 42 2.23 -1.80 4.74
N ASP A 43 3.41 -2.22 4.29
CA ASP A 43 4.01 -3.48 4.71
C ASP A 43 4.33 -3.47 6.21
N ALA A 44 4.79 -2.34 6.75
CA ALA A 44 5.00 -2.16 8.19
C ALA A 44 3.68 -2.23 8.99
N LEU A 45 2.58 -1.70 8.45
CA LEU A 45 1.25 -1.79 9.06
C LEU A 45 0.70 -3.22 9.01
N MET A 46 0.84 -3.90 7.86
CA MET A 46 0.42 -5.30 7.70
C MET A 46 1.20 -6.23 8.62
N ALA A 47 2.49 -5.96 8.87
CA ALA A 47 3.32 -6.72 9.80
C ALA A 47 2.85 -6.65 11.26
N ARG A 48 2.01 -5.66 11.63
CA ARG A 48 1.42 -5.56 12.98
C ARG A 48 0.22 -6.49 13.17
N LEU A 49 -0.35 -7.01 12.10
CA LEU A 49 -1.50 -7.90 12.15
C LEU A 49 -1.06 -9.33 12.48
N THR A 50 -1.85 -10.00 13.30
CA THR A 50 -1.72 -11.45 13.49
C THR A 50 -2.21 -12.19 12.24
N LEU A 51 -1.81 -13.45 12.10
CA LEU A 51 -2.27 -14.32 11.01
C LEU A 51 -3.82 -14.32 10.88
N ARG A 52 -4.52 -14.36 12.03
CA ARG A 52 -5.98 -14.42 12.04
C ARG A 52 -6.62 -13.10 11.64
N GLU A 53 -6.03 -11.98 12.06
CA GLU A 53 -6.47 -10.65 11.65
C GLU A 53 -6.23 -10.40 10.16
N SER A 54 -5.11 -10.89 9.61
CA SER A 54 -4.83 -10.82 8.17
C SER A 54 -5.88 -11.60 7.35
N GLN A 55 -6.26 -12.81 7.79
CA GLN A 55 -7.33 -13.60 7.15
C GLN A 55 -8.69 -12.87 7.18
N VAL A 56 -9.02 -12.23 8.31
CA VAL A 56 -10.25 -11.43 8.41
C VAL A 56 -10.18 -10.22 7.47
N LEU A 57 -9.07 -9.50 7.45
CA LEU A 57 -8.85 -8.34 6.58
C LEU A 57 -8.99 -8.71 5.10
N GLU A 58 -8.40 -9.82 4.65
CA GLU A 58 -8.50 -10.31 3.28
C GLU A 58 -9.96 -10.51 2.83
N ARG A 59 -10.79 -11.07 3.72
CA ARG A 59 -12.21 -11.29 3.42
C ARG A 59 -13.03 -10.00 3.44
N ILE A 60 -12.66 -9.04 4.28
CA ILE A 60 -13.24 -7.68 4.27
C ILE A 60 -12.90 -6.98 2.95
N VAL A 61 -11.66 -7.10 2.48
CA VAL A 61 -11.22 -6.55 1.19
C VAL A 61 -11.94 -7.20 0.02
N ALA A 62 -12.25 -8.50 0.11
CA ALA A 62 -13.07 -9.21 -0.85
C ALA A 62 -14.58 -8.86 -0.78
N GLY A 63 -14.99 -7.92 0.07
CA GLY A 63 -16.39 -7.47 0.20
C GLY A 63 -17.32 -8.48 0.90
N ARG A 64 -16.76 -9.45 1.65
CA ARG A 64 -17.56 -10.45 2.38
C ARG A 64 -18.26 -9.82 3.58
N LEU A 65 -19.49 -10.27 3.85
CA LEU A 65 -20.24 -9.87 5.04
C LEU A 65 -19.70 -10.54 6.30
N ASN A 66 -19.86 -9.93 7.48
CA ASN A 66 -19.41 -10.50 8.76
C ASN A 66 -19.86 -11.95 8.98
N LYS A 67 -21.09 -12.29 8.57
CA LYS A 67 -21.63 -13.65 8.63
C LYS A 67 -20.86 -14.61 7.71
N GLN A 68 -20.55 -14.19 6.49
CA GLN A 68 -19.78 -15.00 5.54
C GLN A 68 -18.34 -15.19 6.01
N ILE A 69 -17.72 -14.16 6.61
CA ILE A 69 -16.37 -14.27 7.19
C ILE A 69 -16.37 -15.24 8.37
N ALA A 70 -17.41 -15.19 9.20
CA ALA A 70 -17.59 -16.10 10.32
C ALA A 70 -17.70 -17.55 9.83
N ASP A 71 -18.48 -17.79 8.78
CA ASP A 71 -18.63 -19.10 8.14
C ASP A 71 -17.31 -19.56 7.47
N ASP A 72 -16.65 -18.69 6.70
CA ASP A 72 -15.39 -18.97 5.99
C ASP A 72 -14.24 -19.34 6.93
N LEU A 73 -14.18 -18.68 8.09
CA LEU A 73 -13.13 -18.89 9.09
C LEU A 73 -13.57 -19.82 10.23
N ASN A 74 -14.80 -20.32 10.20
CA ASN A 74 -15.35 -21.24 11.19
C ASN A 74 -15.31 -20.66 12.63
N ILE A 75 -15.64 -19.37 12.78
CA ILE A 75 -15.67 -18.61 14.05
C ILE A 75 -17.02 -17.92 14.25
N SER A 76 -17.28 -17.40 15.45
CA SER A 76 -18.51 -16.66 15.71
C SER A 76 -18.47 -15.25 15.07
N ILE A 77 -19.64 -14.71 14.70
CA ILE A 77 -19.77 -13.33 14.21
C ILE A 77 -19.19 -12.33 15.23
N LYS A 78 -19.42 -12.56 16.53
CA LYS A 78 -18.85 -11.74 17.62
C LYS A 78 -17.32 -11.75 17.60
N THR A 79 -16.71 -12.88 17.26
CA THR A 79 -15.26 -13.02 17.11
C THR A 79 -14.74 -12.24 15.90
N VAL A 80 -15.47 -12.24 14.78
CA VAL A 80 -15.14 -11.41 13.61
C VAL A 80 -15.19 -9.93 13.99
N GLU A 81 -16.20 -9.49 14.74
CA GLU A 81 -16.32 -8.10 15.21
C GLU A 81 -15.15 -7.70 16.14
N ALA A 82 -14.75 -8.58 17.05
CA ALA A 82 -13.57 -8.35 17.90
C ALA A 82 -12.28 -8.24 17.06
N HIS A 83 -12.07 -9.13 16.09
CA HIS A 83 -10.93 -9.02 15.16
C HIS A 83 -10.98 -7.71 14.37
N ARG A 84 -12.15 -7.28 13.90
CA ARG A 84 -12.31 -6.01 13.18
C ARG A 84 -11.93 -4.80 14.04
N ALA A 85 -12.35 -4.77 15.30
CA ALA A 85 -11.99 -3.71 16.23
C ALA A 85 -10.46 -3.64 16.42
N ASN A 86 -9.82 -4.78 16.65
CA ASN A 86 -8.37 -4.86 16.81
C ASN A 86 -7.62 -4.45 15.53
N ILE A 87 -8.11 -4.86 14.35
CA ILE A 87 -7.54 -4.47 13.06
C ILE A 87 -7.63 -2.94 12.87
N MET A 88 -8.80 -2.36 13.17
CA MET A 88 -9.01 -0.90 13.09
C MET A 88 -8.07 -0.14 14.01
N GLU A 89 -7.89 -0.59 15.25
CA GLU A 89 -6.96 0.00 16.21
C GLU A 89 -5.50 -0.09 15.72
N LYS A 90 -5.07 -1.30 15.30
CA LYS A 90 -3.69 -1.57 14.83
C LYS A 90 -3.32 -0.81 13.56
N LEU A 91 -4.28 -0.64 12.66
CA LEU A 91 -4.11 0.08 11.39
C LEU A 91 -4.49 1.56 11.49
N SER A 92 -4.92 2.04 12.67
CA SER A 92 -5.43 3.40 12.88
C SER A 92 -6.50 3.82 11.87
N ALA A 93 -7.38 2.87 11.53
CA ALA A 93 -8.45 3.04 10.55
C ALA A 93 -9.78 3.30 11.26
N ASN A 94 -10.49 4.36 10.88
CA ASN A 94 -11.78 4.72 11.48
C ASN A 94 -12.97 4.11 10.72
N THR A 95 -12.77 3.79 9.44
CA THR A 95 -13.82 3.25 8.58
C THR A 95 -13.36 2.01 7.81
N VAL A 96 -14.31 1.23 7.31
CA VAL A 96 -14.00 0.11 6.39
C VAL A 96 -13.37 0.63 5.10
N ALA A 97 -13.73 1.84 4.65
CA ALA A 97 -13.10 2.47 3.50
C ALA A 97 -11.62 2.77 3.76
N ASP A 98 -11.24 3.15 4.98
CA ASP A 98 -9.83 3.37 5.35
C ASP A 98 -9.06 2.05 5.37
N LEU A 99 -9.67 0.97 5.89
CA LEU A 99 -9.08 -0.38 5.81
C LEU A 99 -8.85 -0.81 4.37
N LEU A 100 -9.82 -0.56 3.48
CA LEU A 100 -9.70 -0.86 2.06
C LEU A 100 -8.56 -0.06 1.42
N LYS A 101 -8.46 1.24 1.69
CA LYS A 101 -7.36 2.09 1.20
C LYS A 101 -5.99 1.58 1.65
N ILE A 102 -5.86 1.21 2.92
CA ILE A 102 -4.60 0.72 3.48
C ILE A 102 -4.25 -0.64 2.87
N ALA A 103 -5.21 -1.56 2.76
CA ALA A 103 -4.94 -2.91 2.25
C ALA A 103 -4.63 -2.92 0.75
N LEU A 104 -5.42 -2.19 -0.05
CA LEU A 104 -5.31 -2.16 -1.51
C LEU A 104 -4.18 -1.24 -2.01
N GLY A 105 -3.78 -0.26 -1.21
CA GLY A 105 -2.77 0.73 -1.61
C GLY A 105 -3.24 1.68 -2.72
N PRO A 106 -2.45 2.71 -3.05
CA PRO A 106 -2.85 3.76 -4.00
C PRO A 106 -3.06 3.28 -5.45
N ASN A 107 -2.65 2.05 -5.80
CA ASN A 107 -2.61 1.59 -7.19
C ASN A 107 -3.65 0.51 -7.56
N ALA A 108 -4.52 0.08 -6.64
CA ALA A 108 -5.50 -0.97 -6.94
C ALA A 108 -6.78 -0.48 -7.64
N VAL A 109 -6.99 0.83 -7.75
CA VAL A 109 -8.20 1.40 -8.39
C VAL A 109 -7.99 1.67 -9.90
N LYS A 110 -6.81 1.35 -10.44
CA LYS A 110 -6.55 1.37 -11.88
C LYS A 110 -6.66 -0.05 -12.45
N ALA A 111 -7.88 -0.53 -12.61
CA ALA A 111 -8.22 -1.69 -13.44
C ALA A 111 -9.42 -1.34 -14.32
#